data_AF-A0A523XD88-F1
#
_entry.id   AF-A0A523XD88-F1
#
_cell.length_a   1.000
_cell.length_b   1.000
_cell.length_c   1.000
_cell.angle_alpha   90.00
_cell.angle_beta   90.00
_cell.angle_gamma   90.00
#
_symmetry.space_group_name_H-M   'P 1'
#
loop_
_entity.id
_entity.type
_entity.pdbx_description
1 polymer ?
#
loop_
_entity_poly.entity_id
_entity_poly.type
_entity_poly.pdbx_seq_one_letter_code
_entity_poly.pdbx_strand_id
1 'polypeptide(L)'
;AVALKVDRLIFLTDVPGGQDSEGKVLPMLSPAEARSLIDSGVITGGMIPKVEGCLRALSSVTSTQIIDGRTEGALLAAVEGSGNGTTIE
;
A
#
# COMPACT_ATOMS: atom_id res chain seq x y z
N ALA A 1 -3.95 13.69 2.35
CA ALA A 1 -3.39 13.45 1.00
C ALA A 1 -4.11 14.27 -0.06
N VAL A 2 -5.36 13.92 -0.42
CA VAL A 2 -6.12 14.57 -1.52
C VAL A 2 -6.21 16.09 -1.37
N ALA A 3 -6.71 16.60 -0.24
CA ALA A 3 -6.83 18.05 -0.02
C ALA A 3 -5.48 18.79 -0.02
N LEU A 4 -4.39 18.10 0.33
CA LEU A 4 -3.04 18.63 0.36
C LEU A 4 -2.33 18.56 -1.00
N LYS A 5 -2.95 17.91 -2.01
CA LYS A 5 -2.39 17.73 -3.37
C LYS A 5 -0.96 17.17 -3.36
N VAL A 6 -0.77 16.08 -2.62
CA VAL A 6 0.54 15.42 -2.49
C VAL A 6 0.80 14.49 -3.69
N ASP A 7 2.07 14.31 -4.05
CA ASP A 7 2.46 13.38 -5.12
C ASP A 7 2.34 11.91 -4.69
N ARG A 8 2.65 11.61 -3.42
CA ARG A 8 2.64 10.24 -2.87
C ARG A 8 1.96 10.18 -1.51
N LEU A 9 1.23 9.09 -1.27
CA LEU A 9 0.70 8.71 0.04
C LEU A 9 1.34 7.40 0.48
N ILE A 10 1.97 7.39 1.66
CA ILE A 10 2.62 6.21 2.23
C ILE A 10 1.96 5.87 3.57
N PHE A 11 1.44 4.65 3.71
CA PHE A 11 0.98 4.09 4.97
C PHE A 11 2.08 3.23 5.58
N LEU A 12 2.41 3.49 6.84
CA LEU A 12 3.25 2.60 7.63
C LEU A 12 2.35 1.59 8.36
N THR A 13 2.79 0.34 8.39
CA THR A 13 2.07 -0.76 9.06
C THR A 13 3.05 -1.67 9.79
N ASP A 14 2.52 -2.58 10.59
CA ASP A 14 3.24 -3.64 11.31
C ASP A 14 3.31 -4.98 10.55
N VAL A 15 3.04 -4.96 9.23
CA VAL A 15 3.13 -6.12 8.35
C VAL A 15 3.93 -5.78 7.08
N PRO A 16 4.54 -6.76 6.39
CA PRO A 16 5.42 -6.50 5.24
C PRO A 16 4.81 -5.74 4.07
N GLY A 17 3.49 -5.78 3.89
CA GLY A 17 2.75 -5.18 2.76
C GLY A 17 1.44 -5.92 2.51
N GLY A 18 0.83 -5.71 1.34
CA GLY A 18 -0.21 -6.60 0.83
C GLY A 18 0.42 -7.93 0.43
N GLN A 19 -0.08 -9.03 1.01
CA GLN A 19 0.44 -10.38 0.76
C GLN A 19 -0.56 -11.19 -0.05
N ASP A 20 -0.08 -12.12 -0.87
CA ASP A 20 -0.92 -13.15 -1.48
C ASP A 20 -1.32 -14.24 -0.47
N SER A 21 -2.07 -15.24 -0.95
CA SER A 21 -2.49 -16.39 -0.13
C SER A 21 -1.34 -17.25 0.37
N GLU A 22 -0.14 -17.14 -0.22
CA GLU A 22 1.07 -17.86 0.19
C GLU A 22 1.93 -17.03 1.16
N GLY A 23 1.48 -15.81 1.51
CA GLY A 23 2.19 -14.90 2.41
C GLY A 23 3.32 -14.11 1.74
N LYS A 24 3.43 -14.17 0.42
CA LYS A 24 4.44 -13.40 -0.32
C LYS A 24 3.95 -11.98 -0.55
N VAL A 25 4.83 -11.00 -0.32
CA VAL A 25 4.52 -9.58 -0.56
C VAL A 25 4.32 -9.36 -2.06
N LEU A 26 3.22 -8.69 -2.39
CA LEU A 26 2.91 -8.23 -3.73
C LEU A 26 3.49 -6.81 -3.87
N PRO A 27 4.59 -6.61 -4.61
CA PRO A 27 5.30 -5.33 -4.64
C PRO A 27 4.51 -4.23 -5.36
N MET A 28 3.66 -4.62 -6.31
CA MET A 28 2.83 -3.72 -7.09
C MET A 28 1.43 -4.34 -7.27
N LEU A 29 0.41 -3.49 -7.23
CA LEU A 29 -0.97 -3.85 -7.52
C LEU A 29 -1.62 -2.73 -8.33
N SER A 30 -2.37 -3.10 -9.35
CA SER A 30 -3.37 -2.21 -9.93
C SER A 30 -4.56 -2.02 -8.98
N PRO A 31 -5.36 -0.95 -9.16
CA PRO A 31 -6.59 -0.77 -8.39
C PRO A 31 -7.57 -1.94 -8.50
N ALA A 32 -7.61 -2.62 -9.65
CA ALA A 32 -8.46 -3.76 -9.89
C ALA A 32 -7.98 -5.01 -9.12
N GLU A 33 -6.68 -5.29 -9.12
CA GLU A 33 -6.10 -6.39 -8.35
C GLU A 33 -6.27 -6.17 -6.85
N ALA A 34 -6.03 -4.94 -6.37
CA ALA A 34 -6.26 -4.59 -4.97
C ALA A 34 -7.71 -4.84 -4.53
N ARG A 35 -8.71 -4.51 -5.37
CA ARG A 35 -10.12 -4.82 -5.10
C ARG A 35 -10.39 -6.32 -5.12
N SER A 36 -9.89 -7.05 -6.11
CA SER A 36 -10.03 -8.51 -6.20
C SER A 36 -9.46 -9.23 -4.97
N LEU A 37 -8.34 -8.74 -4.43
CA LEU A 37 -7.73 -9.29 -3.22
C LEU A 37 -8.53 -9.00 -1.95
N ILE A 38 -9.25 -7.88 -1.89
CA ILE A 38 -10.23 -7.62 -0.82
C ILE A 38 -11.43 -8.58 -0.98
N ASP A 39 -12.00 -8.68 -2.18
CA ASP A 39 -13.21 -9.47 -2.45
C ASP A 39 -12.98 -10.98 -2.24
N SER A 40 -11.78 -11.48 -2.56
CA SER A 40 -11.36 -12.87 -2.35
C SER A 40 -11.00 -13.19 -0.89
N GLY A 41 -10.93 -12.19 -0.01
CA GLY A 41 -10.57 -12.37 1.39
C GLY A 41 -9.09 -12.64 1.63
N VAL A 42 -8.22 -12.30 0.67
CA VAL A 42 -6.76 -12.34 0.87
C VAL A 42 -6.32 -11.12 1.71
N ILE A 43 -6.82 -9.93 1.36
CA ILE A 43 -6.65 -8.71 2.16
C ILE A 43 -7.76 -8.66 3.20
N THR A 44 -7.40 -8.71 4.48
CA THR A 44 -8.37 -8.83 5.58
C THR A 44 -8.11 -7.84 6.72
N GLY A 45 -9.10 -7.74 7.62
CA GLY A 45 -8.99 -7.00 8.87
C GLY A 45 -8.64 -5.52 8.67
N GLY A 46 -7.68 -5.03 9.46
CA GLY A 46 -7.23 -3.64 9.40
C GLY A 46 -6.49 -3.24 8.11
N MET A 47 -6.16 -4.19 7.22
CA MET A 47 -5.56 -3.89 5.93
C MET A 47 -6.59 -3.35 4.93
N ILE A 48 -7.84 -3.80 5.01
CA ILE A 48 -8.95 -3.33 4.14
C ILE A 48 -9.04 -1.79 4.13
N PRO A 49 -9.21 -1.10 5.28
CA PRO A 49 -9.33 0.36 5.27
C PRO A 49 -8.07 1.10 4.79
N LYS A 50 -6.87 0.49 4.91
CA LYS A 50 -5.61 1.06 4.37
C LYS A 50 -5.62 1.02 2.84
N VAL A 51 -5.97 -0.14 2.27
CA VAL A 51 -6.06 -0.33 0.82
C VAL A 51 -7.18 0.50 0.21
N GLU A 52 -8.36 0.56 0.85
CA GLU A 52 -9.43 1.48 0.42
C GLU A 52 -9.01 2.95 0.49
N GLY A 53 -8.25 3.33 1.52
CA GLY A 53 -7.64 4.66 1.63
C GLY A 53 -6.73 4.98 0.45
N CYS A 54 -5.86 4.05 0.08
CA CYS A 54 -5.01 4.13 -1.10
C CYS A 54 -5.84 4.28 -2.39
N LEU A 55 -6.79 3.36 -2.61
CA LEU A 55 -7.66 3.36 -3.79
C LEU A 55 -8.43 4.67 -3.96
N ARG A 56 -8.94 5.25 -2.87
CA ARG A 56 -9.61 6.57 -2.92
C ARG A 56 -8.62 7.68 -3.28
N ALA A 57 -7.41 7.64 -2.75
CA ALA A 57 -6.41 8.66 -2.98
C ALA A 57 -5.89 8.69 -4.43
N LEU A 58 -5.84 7.54 -5.12
CA LEU A 58 -5.35 7.42 -6.51
C LEU A 58 -6.11 8.28 -7.54
N SER A 59 -7.31 8.76 -7.20
CA SER A 59 -8.01 9.75 -8.01
C SER A 59 -7.33 11.13 -8.04
N SER A 60 -6.35 11.38 -7.17
CA SER A 60 -5.72 12.69 -6.99
C SER A 60 -4.23 12.65 -6.62
N VAL A 61 -3.67 11.50 -6.28
CA VAL A 61 -2.24 11.31 -6.01
C VAL A 61 -1.63 10.37 -7.05
N THR A 62 -0.36 10.55 -7.37
CA THR A 62 0.33 9.78 -8.42
C THR A 62 0.51 8.32 -8.04
N SER A 63 0.88 8.05 -6.79
CA SER A 63 0.99 6.68 -6.30
C SER A 63 0.74 6.58 -4.81
N THR A 64 0.37 5.38 -4.38
CA THR A 64 0.17 5.06 -2.97
C THR A 64 0.98 3.85 -2.58
N GLN A 65 1.49 3.79 -1.35
CA GLN A 65 2.32 2.70 -0.89
C GLN A 65 1.97 2.28 0.54
N ILE A 66 2.04 0.99 0.82
CA ILE A 66 1.91 0.40 2.15
C ILE A 66 3.23 -0.29 2.48
N ILE A 67 3.91 0.12 3.55
CA ILE A 67 5.25 -0.36 3.92
C ILE A 67 5.31 -0.85 5.38
N ASP A 68 6.24 -1.77 5.66
CA ASP A 68 6.52 -2.21 7.04
C ASP A 68 7.32 -1.15 7.80
N GLY A 69 6.64 -0.45 8.70
CA GLY A 69 7.22 0.62 9.52
C GLY A 69 8.12 0.12 10.66
N ARG A 70 8.20 -1.20 10.90
CA ARG A 70 9.09 -1.77 11.93
C ARG A 70 10.55 -1.83 11.47
N THR A 71 10.79 -1.77 10.16
CA THR A 71 12.13 -1.74 9.60
C THR A 71 12.76 -0.37 9.82
N GLU A 72 13.97 -0.34 10.39
CA GLU A 72 14.72 0.90 10.54
C GLU A 72 14.94 1.57 9.18
N GLY A 73 14.66 2.88 9.09
CA GLY A 73 14.80 3.62 7.84
C GLY A 73 13.74 3.32 6.77
N ALA A 74 12.68 2.56 7.07
CA ALA A 74 11.65 2.16 6.09
C ALA A 74 11.06 3.35 5.28
N LEU A 75 10.75 4.45 5.96
CA LEU A 75 10.20 5.63 5.30
C LEU A 75 11.20 6.28 4.34
N LEU A 76 12.48 6.37 4.74
CA LEU A 76 13.52 6.93 3.88
C LEU A 76 13.69 6.07 2.63
N ALA A 77 13.80 4.75 2.79
CA ALA A 77 13.89 3.81 1.68
C ALA A 77 12.67 3.92 0.73
N ALA A 78 11.45 4.02 1.28
CA ALA A 78 10.25 4.22 0.48
C ALA A 78 10.27 5.53 -0.32
N VAL A 79 10.73 6.62 0.29
CA VAL A 79 10.88 7.91 -0.39
C VAL A 79 11.93 7.83 -1.50
N GLU A 80 13.03 7.11 -1.29
CA GLU A 80 14.11 6.88 -2.26
C GLU A 80 13.75 5.84 -3.35
N GLY A 81 12.61 5.13 -3.21
CA GLY A 81 12.16 4.11 -4.16
C GLY A 81 12.78 2.73 -3.97
N SER A 82 13.51 2.51 -2.87
CA SER A 82 14.11 1.23 -2.47
C SER A 82 13.31 0.52 -1.35
N GLY A 83 12.17 1.10 -0.95
CA GLY A 83 11.35 0.60 0.15
C GLY A 83 10.62 -0.71 -0.16
N ASN A 84 10.61 -1.62 0.82
CA ASN A 84 9.85 -2.85 0.77
C ASN A 84 8.37 -2.60 1.14
N GLY A 85 7.46 -3.22 0.42
CA GLY A 85 6.03 -3.05 0.64
C GLY A 85 5.22 -3.33 -0.61
N THR A 86 4.03 -2.73 -0.66
CA THR A 86 3.10 -2.80 -1.79
C THR A 86 2.79 -1.41 -2.29
N THR A 87 3.10 -1.15 -3.55
CA THR A 87 2.66 0.05 -4.27
C THR A 87 1.35 -0.23 -4.99
N ILE A 88 0.41 0.72 -4.94
CA ILE A 88 -0.83 0.68 -5.72
C ILE A 88 -0.82 1.89 -6.66
N GLU A 89 -0.93 1.64 -7.96
CA GLU A 89 -0.93 2.63 -9.06
C GLU A 89 -1.85 2.21 -10.22
#